data_AF-G8TH12-F1
#
_entry.id   AF-G8TH12-F1
#
_cell.length_a   1.000
_cell.length_b   1.000
_cell.length_c   1.000
_cell.angle_alpha   90.00
_cell.angle_beta   90.00
_cell.angle_gamma   90.00
#
_symmetry.space_group_name_H-M   'P 1'
#
loop_
_entity.id
_entity.type
_entity.pdbx_description
1 polymer ?
#
loop_
_entity_poly.entity_id
_entity_poly.type
_entity_poly.pdbx_seq_one_letter_code
_entity_poly.pdbx_strand_id
1 'polypeptide(L)'
;MKGMLLILITLSLVGTALANGDKNIVPSVLKSAMVYRVGAELTHSAKATLSQGNNELIIDDISNRLDINSLQIGNNGNVTILSVEFSTNFLRSEQKLPIVKRLEDSLETVNDEIIKVQVVLKTDKELLDLLKANKEIRGEQTGLSVIELTKMMDYYRTKTLELQSEISRYTDKETKLLGSVARITKQIKEEEQKNNKTIGRLSLQLYCPLAGQYDFTISYVTPAAGWNPSYDLKVENINKPVALAYKAKLTQSTGIDWQQVKLSLSTSVPAQHNNAPEIKSWFLAFTSNAIENALSGRVSGLSAPVAASMSEVVVVGYGKSKDDYEDEKKQQAEPVYVVNGSIISKAEYNKIEKRAIKNKEVLNAGQAAAIYGSQASGGAVVVTLKEMGDYVNIKDNELNVVFDIDMPYDVPSNGKEQNVNLKDFKVPAHYKYYSVPRLDKDAYLVGEIVDWEALNLLPGEANIIFEGTYIGKTSIDANSVQDTLNLTLGRDKRVVITREKLTDFSSVKFLGANKKQTFTYEITVRNNKKEAVQMELRDQYPLSTNKDIEVELLQSDGAAVNEETGILTWKPQLAPGEIKKYRVSYSVKYPKDKSLNL
;
A
#
# COMPACT_ATOMS: atom_id res chain seq x y z
N MET A 1 -24.52 -42.52 90.38
CA MET A 1 -23.05 -42.40 90.20
C MET A 1 -22.71 -42.68 88.73
N LYS A 2 -22.19 -41.65 88.05
CA LYS A 2 -21.39 -41.64 86.81
C LYS A 2 -21.82 -42.53 85.64
N GLY A 3 -22.58 -41.95 84.69
CA GLY A 3 -22.62 -42.38 83.29
C GLY A 3 -21.77 -41.44 82.44
N MET A 4 -20.71 -41.98 81.84
CA MET A 4 -19.69 -41.26 81.08
C MET A 4 -20.15 -41.05 79.64
N LEU A 5 -20.22 -39.79 79.21
CA LEU A 5 -20.63 -39.34 77.88
C LEU A 5 -19.50 -39.61 76.86
N LEU A 6 -19.77 -40.43 75.85
CA LEU A 6 -18.84 -40.70 74.75
C LEU A 6 -19.00 -39.62 73.68
N ILE A 7 -17.94 -38.84 73.45
CA ILE A 7 -17.84 -37.82 72.40
C ILE A 7 -17.42 -38.52 71.10
N LEU A 8 -18.30 -38.53 70.08
CA LEU A 8 -17.94 -38.87 68.70
C LEU A 8 -17.65 -37.56 67.95
N ILE A 9 -16.38 -37.32 67.64
CA ILE A 9 -15.94 -36.25 66.74
C ILE A 9 -16.08 -36.79 65.30
N THR A 10 -17.14 -36.37 64.61
CA THR A 10 -17.25 -36.56 63.15
C THR A 10 -16.40 -35.51 62.46
N LEU A 11 -15.25 -35.93 61.95
CA LEU A 11 -14.34 -35.15 61.11
C LEU A 11 -15.03 -34.90 59.75
N SER A 12 -15.65 -33.73 59.57
CA SER A 12 -16.18 -33.30 58.27
C SER A 12 -15.00 -32.95 57.36
N LEU A 13 -14.69 -33.85 56.44
CA LEU A 13 -13.77 -33.63 55.33
C LEU A 13 -14.34 -32.50 54.45
N VAL A 14 -13.85 -31.27 54.62
CA VAL A 14 -14.05 -30.20 53.64
C VAL A 14 -13.15 -30.55 52.46
N GLY A 15 -13.73 -31.21 51.47
CA GLY A 15 -13.10 -31.35 50.16
C GLY A 15 -12.98 -29.98 49.53
N THR A 16 -11.81 -29.37 49.62
CA THR A 16 -11.42 -28.31 48.68
C THR A 16 -11.26 -28.96 47.31
N ALA A 17 -12.34 -28.95 46.53
CA ALA A 17 -12.24 -29.11 45.10
C ALA A 17 -11.36 -27.96 44.59
N LEU A 18 -10.09 -28.26 44.33
CA LEU A 18 -9.25 -27.44 43.48
C LEU A 18 -9.94 -27.41 42.12
N ALA A 19 -10.71 -26.35 41.87
CA ALA A 19 -11.17 -26.00 40.55
C ALA A 19 -9.94 -25.63 39.71
N ASN A 20 -9.26 -26.64 39.17
CA ASN A 20 -8.56 -26.50 37.90
C ASN A 20 -9.64 -26.27 36.85
N GLY A 21 -10.18 -25.05 36.82
CA GLY A 21 -11.01 -24.59 35.71
C GLY A 21 -10.08 -24.38 34.54
N ASP A 22 -10.15 -25.25 33.54
CA ASP A 22 -9.66 -24.92 32.21
C ASP A 22 -10.29 -23.58 31.83
N LYS A 23 -9.46 -22.53 31.72
CA LYS A 23 -9.95 -21.21 31.35
C LYS A 23 -10.71 -21.34 30.03
N ASN A 24 -11.92 -20.79 29.97
CA ASN A 24 -12.74 -20.83 28.78
C ASN A 24 -12.09 -19.95 27.71
N ILE A 25 -11.30 -20.55 26.81
CA ILE A 25 -10.57 -19.85 25.74
C ILE A 25 -11.32 -20.08 24.43
N VAL A 26 -11.74 -19.00 23.78
CA VAL A 26 -12.42 -19.04 22.48
C VAL A 26 -11.70 -18.16 21.46
N PRO A 27 -11.51 -18.62 20.20
CA PRO A 27 -10.96 -17.78 19.15
C PRO A 27 -12.00 -16.78 18.66
N SER A 28 -11.54 -15.62 18.20
CA SER A 28 -12.37 -14.64 17.50
C SER A 28 -12.16 -14.71 15.99
N VAL A 29 -13.18 -14.32 15.23
CA VAL A 29 -13.12 -14.25 13.76
C VAL A 29 -13.30 -12.81 13.33
N LEU A 30 -12.31 -12.24 12.63
CA LEU A 30 -12.40 -10.91 12.05
C LEU A 30 -13.47 -10.88 10.95
N LYS A 31 -14.41 -9.93 11.03
CA LYS A 31 -15.53 -9.78 10.08
C LYS A 31 -15.36 -8.57 9.18
N SER A 32 -14.91 -7.45 9.74
CA SER A 32 -14.69 -6.22 9.00
C SER A 32 -13.48 -5.46 9.50
N ALA A 33 -12.83 -4.75 8.59
CA ALA A 33 -11.72 -3.85 8.86
C ALA A 33 -11.99 -2.51 8.17
N MET A 34 -12.16 -1.44 8.94
CA MET A 34 -12.15 -0.07 8.43
C MET A 34 -10.76 0.51 8.63
N VAL A 35 -10.01 0.68 7.54
CA VAL A 35 -8.63 1.16 7.60
C VAL A 35 -8.60 2.66 7.40
N TYR A 36 -7.93 3.35 8.31
CA TYR A 36 -7.71 4.79 8.28
C TYR A 36 -6.37 5.13 7.64
N ARG A 37 -6.09 6.41 7.40
CA ARG A 37 -4.73 6.85 6.97
C ARG A 37 -3.66 6.40 7.97
N VAL A 38 -4.02 6.42 9.26
CA VAL A 38 -3.22 5.89 10.37
C VAL A 38 -4.16 5.12 11.30
N GLY A 39 -3.94 3.81 11.38
CA GLY A 39 -4.72 2.87 12.18
C GLY A 39 -5.82 2.14 11.38
N ALA A 40 -6.49 1.20 12.04
CA ALA A 40 -7.71 0.57 11.56
C ALA A 40 -8.65 0.28 12.73
N GLU A 41 -9.95 0.30 12.47
CA GLU A 41 -10.96 -0.28 13.35
C GLU A 41 -11.28 -1.70 12.89
N LEU A 42 -11.18 -2.65 13.81
CA LEU A 42 -11.39 -4.07 13.55
C LEU A 42 -12.61 -4.55 14.33
N THR A 43 -13.50 -5.27 13.65
CA THR A 43 -14.68 -5.87 14.28
C THR A 43 -14.63 -7.39 14.17
N HIS A 44 -14.62 -8.05 15.32
CA HIS A 44 -14.57 -9.50 15.46
C HIS A 44 -15.89 -10.06 15.98
N SER A 45 -16.13 -11.33 15.68
CA SER A 45 -17.17 -12.13 16.33
C SER A 45 -16.55 -13.29 17.09
N ALA A 46 -17.02 -13.58 18.30
CA ALA A 46 -16.67 -14.77 19.05
C ALA A 46 -17.93 -15.43 19.63
N LYS A 47 -17.86 -16.74 19.90
CA LYS A 47 -18.95 -17.48 20.55
C LYS A 47 -18.41 -18.17 21.78
N ALA A 48 -19.08 -18.02 22.91
CA ALA A 48 -18.68 -18.67 24.16
C ALA A 48 -19.87 -19.29 24.87
N THR A 49 -19.63 -20.43 25.52
CA THR A 49 -20.60 -21.06 26.42
C THR A 49 -20.30 -20.62 27.84
N LEU A 50 -21.27 -20.02 28.52
CA LEU A 50 -21.13 -19.50 29.88
C LEU A 50 -22.02 -20.28 30.85
N SER A 51 -21.54 -20.48 32.07
CA SER A 51 -22.35 -20.98 33.18
C SER A 51 -23.12 -19.84 33.85
N GLN A 52 -24.16 -20.16 34.60
CA GLN A 52 -24.85 -19.16 35.43
C GLN A 52 -23.89 -18.70 36.56
N GLY A 53 -23.83 -17.39 36.79
CA GLY A 53 -22.96 -16.75 37.78
C GLY A 53 -21.71 -16.11 37.15
N ASN A 54 -20.61 -16.10 37.90
CA ASN A 54 -19.35 -15.50 37.47
C ASN A 54 -18.60 -16.44 36.51
N ASN A 55 -18.05 -15.88 35.44
CA ASN A 55 -17.28 -16.58 34.41
C ASN A 55 -15.98 -15.83 34.12
N GLU A 56 -14.91 -16.57 33.88
CA GLU A 56 -13.69 -16.05 33.24
C GLU A 56 -13.68 -16.51 31.78
N LEU A 57 -13.65 -15.56 30.85
CA LEU A 57 -13.62 -15.81 29.41
C LEU A 57 -12.36 -15.21 28.81
N ILE A 58 -11.63 -16.00 28.03
CA ILE A 58 -10.49 -15.55 27.25
C ILE A 58 -10.86 -15.55 25.78
N ILE A 59 -10.69 -14.41 25.11
CA ILE A 59 -10.89 -14.27 23.67
C ILE A 59 -9.52 -14.10 22.99
N ASP A 60 -9.19 -15.05 22.11
CA ASP A 60 -7.96 -15.09 21.31
C ASP A 60 -8.16 -14.56 19.86
N ASP A 61 -7.07 -14.50 19.11
CA ASP A 61 -7.04 -14.09 17.70
C ASP A 61 -7.53 -12.65 17.44
N ILE A 62 -7.18 -11.75 18.35
CA ILE A 62 -7.31 -10.30 18.17
C ILE A 62 -5.94 -9.67 17.87
N SER A 63 -5.96 -8.40 17.47
CA SER A 63 -4.73 -7.65 17.18
C SER A 63 -3.80 -7.63 18.38
N ASN A 64 -2.51 -7.83 18.13
CA ASN A 64 -1.45 -7.72 19.13
C ASN A 64 -1.17 -6.29 19.60
N ARG A 65 -1.76 -5.31 18.93
CA ARG A 65 -1.73 -3.90 19.31
C ARG A 65 -3.13 -3.36 19.16
N LEU A 66 -3.75 -2.95 20.25
CA LEU A 66 -5.02 -2.25 20.22
C LEU A 66 -4.98 -1.08 21.20
N ASP A 67 -5.77 -0.05 20.92
CA ASP A 67 -6.05 1.02 21.87
C ASP A 67 -7.17 0.55 22.80
N ILE A 68 -6.83 0.28 24.06
CA ILE A 68 -7.78 -0.24 25.04
C ILE A 68 -8.93 0.73 25.31
N ASN A 69 -8.73 2.03 25.11
CA ASN A 69 -9.78 3.04 25.33
C ASN A 69 -10.83 3.04 24.21
N SER A 70 -10.51 2.43 23.07
CA SER A 70 -11.44 2.25 21.94
C SER A 70 -12.22 0.94 22.00
N LEU A 71 -11.89 0.05 22.94
CA LEU A 71 -12.46 -1.30 23.01
C LEU A 71 -13.95 -1.26 23.36
N GLN A 72 -14.76 -1.87 22.51
CA GLN A 72 -16.18 -2.07 22.70
C GLN A 72 -16.51 -3.56 22.57
N ILE A 73 -17.23 -4.10 23.56
CA ILE A 73 -17.67 -5.49 23.55
C ILE A 73 -19.19 -5.52 23.67
N GLY A 74 -19.85 -5.86 22.58
CA GLY A 74 -21.28 -6.16 22.54
C GLY A 74 -21.54 -7.64 22.78
N ASN A 75 -22.70 -7.98 23.35
CA ASN A 75 -23.17 -9.34 23.46
C ASN A 75 -24.69 -9.42 23.21
N ASN A 76 -25.18 -10.57 22.79
CA ASN A 76 -26.59 -10.78 22.43
C ASN A 76 -27.50 -11.22 23.60
N GLY A 77 -27.04 -11.10 24.86
CA GLY A 77 -27.77 -11.55 26.04
C GLY A 77 -27.66 -10.60 27.23
N ASN A 78 -28.11 -11.06 28.40
CA ASN A 78 -27.98 -10.30 29.65
C ASN A 78 -26.62 -10.56 30.33
N VAL A 79 -25.52 -10.61 29.57
CA VAL A 79 -24.17 -10.82 30.12
C VAL A 79 -23.57 -9.47 30.51
N THR A 80 -23.18 -9.33 31.77
CA THR A 80 -22.52 -8.13 32.28
C THR A 80 -21.01 -8.33 32.26
N ILE A 81 -20.29 -7.39 31.65
CA ILE A 81 -18.82 -7.37 31.66
C ILE A 81 -18.37 -6.61 32.91
N LEU A 82 -17.65 -7.30 33.80
CA LEU A 82 -17.16 -6.75 35.06
C LEU A 82 -15.77 -6.15 34.90
N SER A 83 -14.89 -6.82 34.15
CA SER A 83 -13.56 -6.32 33.83
C SER A 83 -13.09 -6.82 32.48
N VAL A 84 -12.16 -6.06 31.90
CA VAL A 84 -11.47 -6.38 30.66
C VAL A 84 -9.98 -6.11 30.84
N GLU A 85 -9.16 -7.09 30.51
CA GLU A 85 -7.71 -6.95 30.49
C GLU A 85 -7.17 -7.39 29.12
N PHE A 86 -6.34 -6.54 28.51
CA PHE A 86 -5.63 -6.88 27.29
C PHE A 86 -4.23 -7.37 27.62
N SER A 87 -3.82 -8.48 27.02
CA SER A 87 -2.45 -8.96 27.06
C SER A 87 -2.00 -9.45 25.69
N THR A 88 -0.71 -9.35 25.43
CA THR A 88 -0.07 -9.95 24.25
C THR A 88 0.52 -11.29 24.63
N ASN A 89 0.13 -12.35 23.93
CA ASN A 89 0.63 -13.68 24.23
C ASN A 89 1.99 -13.92 23.55
N PHE A 90 3.07 -13.79 24.32
CA PHE A 90 4.45 -14.04 23.87
C PHE A 90 4.89 -15.52 24.03
N LEU A 91 4.07 -16.38 24.65
CA LEU A 91 4.47 -17.72 25.12
C LEU A 91 3.84 -18.88 24.35
N ARG A 92 2.96 -18.62 23.36
CA ARG A 92 2.53 -19.66 22.41
C ARG A 92 3.72 -19.96 21.50
N SER A 93 4.11 -21.24 21.38
CA SER A 93 5.09 -21.65 20.37
C SER A 93 4.66 -21.09 19.03
N GLU A 94 5.55 -20.34 18.38
CA GLU A 94 5.28 -19.69 17.10
C GLU A 94 4.56 -20.69 16.19
N GLN A 95 3.32 -20.39 15.80
CA GLN A 95 2.63 -21.22 14.82
C GLN A 95 3.35 -20.94 13.50
N LYS A 96 4.40 -21.73 13.24
CA LYS A 96 5.25 -21.59 12.05
C LYS A 96 4.34 -21.60 10.84
N LEU A 97 4.50 -20.63 9.95
CA LEU A 97 3.76 -20.63 8.69
C LEU A 97 3.93 -22.01 8.03
N PRO A 98 2.89 -22.61 7.42
CA PRO A 98 3.01 -23.91 6.77
C PRO A 98 4.19 -23.99 5.79
N ILE A 99 4.56 -22.86 5.17
CA ILE A 99 5.73 -22.74 4.32
C ILE A 99 7.06 -22.87 5.08
N VAL A 100 7.19 -22.24 6.27
CA VAL A 100 8.39 -22.34 7.11
C VAL A 100 8.61 -23.77 7.53
N LYS A 101 7.55 -24.46 8.00
CA LYS A 101 7.64 -25.87 8.37
C LYS A 101 8.14 -26.74 7.20
N ARG A 102 7.56 -26.57 6.01
CA ARG A 102 8.00 -27.30 4.80
C ARG A 102 9.46 -27.01 4.42
N LEU A 103 9.93 -25.77 4.61
CA LEU A 103 11.31 -25.40 4.34
C LEU A 103 12.26 -26.01 5.36
N GLU A 104 11.87 -26.11 6.63
CA GLU A 104 12.63 -26.80 7.68
C GLU A 104 12.73 -28.31 7.41
N ASP A 105 11.62 -28.96 7.05
CA ASP A 105 11.62 -30.38 6.65
C ASP A 105 12.56 -30.62 5.45
N SER A 106 12.58 -29.68 4.49
CA SER A 106 13.50 -29.71 3.36
C SER A 106 14.96 -29.47 3.77
N LEU A 107 15.20 -28.59 4.75
CA LEU A 107 16.53 -28.31 5.28
C LEU A 107 17.11 -29.55 5.97
N GLU A 108 16.31 -30.22 6.79
CA GLU A 108 16.66 -31.49 7.44
C GLU A 108 17.04 -32.55 6.41
N THR A 109 16.20 -32.75 5.39
CA THR A 109 16.47 -33.71 4.30
C THR A 109 17.80 -33.44 3.58
N VAL A 110 18.12 -32.17 3.33
CA VAL A 110 19.38 -31.79 2.66
C VAL A 110 20.59 -32.00 3.58
N ASN A 111 20.46 -31.69 4.88
CA ASN A 111 21.51 -31.94 5.86
C ASN A 111 21.82 -33.43 6.01
N ASP A 112 20.79 -34.28 6.02
CA ASP A 112 20.97 -35.75 6.03
C ASP A 112 21.75 -36.24 4.80
N GLU A 113 21.49 -35.66 3.63
CA GLU A 113 22.23 -35.99 2.41
C GLU A 113 23.69 -35.50 2.46
N ILE A 114 23.95 -34.33 3.07
CA ILE A 114 25.32 -33.85 3.31
C ILE A 114 26.07 -34.83 4.21
N ILE A 115 25.45 -35.30 5.30
CA ILE A 115 26.06 -36.27 6.21
C ILE A 115 26.46 -37.54 5.45
N LYS A 116 25.58 -38.09 4.60
CA LYS A 116 25.89 -39.26 3.76
C LYS A 116 27.06 -39.01 2.82
N VAL A 117 27.11 -37.84 2.17
CA VAL A 117 28.21 -37.46 1.26
C VAL A 117 29.53 -37.31 2.03
N GLN A 118 29.50 -36.72 3.22
CA GLN A 118 30.67 -36.56 4.08
C GLN A 118 31.24 -37.90 4.56
N VAL A 119 30.36 -38.87 4.87
CA VAL A 119 30.78 -40.24 5.17
C VAL A 119 31.54 -40.84 4.00
N VAL A 120 31.01 -40.73 2.77
CA VAL A 120 31.69 -41.25 1.56
C VAL A 120 33.02 -40.54 1.33
N LEU A 121 33.06 -39.21 1.39
CA LEU A 121 34.29 -38.42 1.23
C LEU A 121 35.35 -38.80 2.26
N LYS A 122 34.96 -39.01 3.51
CA LYS A 122 35.87 -39.42 4.57
C LYS A 122 36.45 -40.80 4.27
N THR A 123 35.59 -41.77 3.93
CA THR A 123 36.01 -43.14 3.59
C THR A 123 36.95 -43.17 2.39
N ASP A 124 36.65 -42.46 1.31
CA ASP A 124 37.49 -42.45 0.11
C ASP A 124 38.84 -41.77 0.35
N LYS A 125 38.88 -40.71 1.17
CA LYS A 125 40.12 -40.04 1.58
C LYS A 125 41.01 -40.95 2.44
N GLU A 126 40.42 -41.63 3.44
CA GLU A 126 41.13 -42.60 4.27
C GLU A 126 41.70 -43.76 3.43
N LEU A 127 40.93 -44.28 2.48
CA LEU A 127 41.40 -45.33 1.57
C LEU A 127 42.54 -44.84 0.65
N LEU A 128 42.41 -43.62 0.12
CA LEU A 128 43.46 -42.99 -0.68
C LEU A 128 44.77 -42.82 0.13
N ASP A 129 44.67 -42.42 1.39
CA ASP A 129 45.82 -42.25 2.28
C ASP A 129 46.46 -43.59 2.67
N LEU A 130 45.66 -44.64 2.89
CA LEU A 130 46.16 -46.01 3.07
C LEU A 130 46.92 -46.51 1.83
N LEU A 131 46.42 -46.24 0.62
CA LEU A 131 47.11 -46.60 -0.62
C LEU A 131 48.45 -45.86 -0.77
N LYS A 132 48.53 -44.60 -0.34
CA LYS A 132 49.79 -43.82 -0.32
C LYS A 132 50.78 -44.37 0.71
N ALA A 133 50.34 -44.66 1.94
CA ALA A 133 51.20 -45.20 2.99
C ALA A 133 51.77 -46.57 2.61
N ASN A 134 50.98 -47.44 1.98
CA ASN A 134 51.44 -48.75 1.51
C ASN A 134 52.46 -48.68 0.36
N LYS A 135 52.50 -47.57 -0.39
CA LYS A 135 53.54 -47.30 -1.39
C LYS A 135 54.91 -47.07 -0.74
N GLU A 136 54.95 -46.41 0.42
CA GLU A 136 56.19 -46.08 1.14
C GLU A 136 56.80 -47.30 1.85
N ILE A 137 55.96 -48.14 2.46
CA ILE A 137 56.38 -49.33 3.23
C ILE A 137 57.10 -50.38 2.36
N ARG A 138 56.77 -50.49 1.06
CA ARG A 138 57.34 -51.51 0.16
C ARG A 138 58.68 -51.15 -0.46
N GLY A 139 59.19 -49.94 -0.23
CA GLY A 139 60.51 -49.52 -0.72
C GLY A 139 61.68 -50.20 -0.01
N GLU A 140 61.48 -50.73 1.20
CA GLU A 140 62.60 -51.17 2.05
C GLU A 140 62.71 -52.69 2.25
N GLN A 141 61.66 -53.48 1.96
CA GLN A 141 61.72 -54.94 2.13
C GLN A 141 60.81 -55.66 1.13
N THR A 142 61.37 -56.26 0.06
CA THR A 142 60.87 -57.51 -0.60
C THR A 142 61.61 -57.86 -1.90
N GLY A 143 61.91 -59.15 -2.10
CA GLY A 143 62.45 -59.74 -3.34
C GLY A 143 61.38 -60.01 -4.41
N LEU A 144 60.61 -58.98 -4.78
CA LEU A 144 59.56 -59.05 -5.81
C LEU A 144 60.13 -59.00 -7.23
N SER A 145 59.50 -59.67 -8.19
CA SER A 145 59.88 -59.59 -9.61
C SER A 145 59.41 -58.26 -10.25
N VAL A 146 60.13 -57.81 -11.29
CA VAL A 146 59.81 -56.58 -12.05
C VAL A 146 58.37 -56.59 -12.62
N ILE A 147 57.85 -57.78 -12.96
CA ILE A 147 56.50 -57.97 -13.52
C ILE A 147 55.42 -57.76 -12.44
N GLU A 148 55.63 -58.29 -11.23
CA GLU A 148 54.69 -58.10 -10.11
C GLU A 148 54.66 -56.65 -9.64
N LEU A 149 55.82 -55.98 -9.64
CA LEU A 149 55.92 -54.56 -9.35
C LEU A 149 55.14 -53.71 -10.36
N THR A 150 55.23 -54.04 -11.65
CA THR A 150 54.50 -53.33 -12.72
C THR A 150 52.98 -53.47 -12.57
N LYS A 151 52.48 -54.70 -12.37
CA LYS A 151 51.05 -54.96 -12.15
C LYS A 151 50.51 -54.24 -10.91
N MET A 152 51.30 -54.20 -9.85
CA MET A 152 50.95 -53.50 -8.62
C MET A 152 50.90 -51.98 -8.83
N MET A 153 51.87 -51.42 -9.55
CA MET A 153 51.90 -49.99 -9.89
C MET A 153 50.70 -49.57 -10.74
N ASP A 154 50.30 -50.39 -11.71
CA ASP A 154 49.09 -50.16 -12.52
C ASP A 154 47.81 -50.22 -11.68
N TYR A 155 47.73 -51.18 -10.74
CA TYR A 155 46.63 -51.25 -9.78
C TYR A 155 46.55 -49.99 -8.90
N TYR A 156 47.66 -49.55 -8.32
CA TYR A 156 47.71 -48.32 -7.51
C TYR A 156 47.33 -47.09 -8.32
N ARG A 157 47.85 -46.96 -9.55
CA ARG A 157 47.52 -45.85 -10.45
C ARG A 157 46.02 -45.81 -10.73
N THR A 158 45.44 -46.95 -11.11
CA THR A 158 44.02 -47.07 -11.44
C THR A 158 43.14 -46.73 -10.23
N LYS A 159 43.40 -47.34 -9.07
CA LYS A 159 42.61 -47.09 -7.86
C LYS A 159 42.76 -45.66 -7.33
N THR A 160 43.95 -45.07 -7.45
CA THR A 160 44.17 -43.67 -7.09
C THR A 160 43.34 -42.73 -7.97
N LEU A 161 43.31 -42.95 -9.29
CA LEU A 161 42.52 -42.13 -10.21
C LEU A 161 41.01 -42.29 -9.97
N GLU A 162 40.55 -43.52 -9.74
CA GLU A 162 39.15 -43.80 -9.38
C GLU A 162 38.76 -43.05 -8.10
N LEU A 163 39.51 -43.20 -7.01
CA LEU A 163 39.22 -42.53 -5.74
C LEU A 163 39.29 -41.01 -5.85
N GLN A 164 40.26 -40.47 -6.58
CA GLN A 164 40.33 -39.01 -6.81
C GLN A 164 39.12 -38.49 -7.59
N SER A 165 38.65 -39.25 -8.59
CA SER A 165 37.45 -38.90 -9.34
C SER A 165 36.19 -38.94 -8.47
N GLU A 166 36.04 -39.98 -7.64
CA GLU A 166 34.95 -40.11 -6.67
C GLU A 166 34.96 -38.97 -5.64
N ILE A 167 36.13 -38.68 -5.05
CA ILE A 167 36.32 -37.56 -4.11
C ILE A 167 35.93 -36.23 -4.77
N SER A 168 36.38 -35.98 -5.99
CA SER A 168 36.01 -34.75 -6.72
C SER A 168 34.49 -34.67 -6.92
N ARG A 169 33.87 -35.76 -7.37
CA ARG A 169 32.43 -35.81 -7.63
C ARG A 169 31.61 -35.57 -6.36
N TYR A 170 31.99 -36.19 -5.25
CA TYR A 170 31.30 -36.01 -3.97
C TYR A 170 31.59 -34.65 -3.34
N THR A 171 32.76 -34.06 -3.56
CA THR A 171 33.07 -32.67 -3.13
C THR A 171 32.20 -31.66 -3.89
N ASP A 172 32.01 -31.85 -5.20
CA ASP A 172 31.09 -31.03 -5.99
C ASP A 172 29.64 -31.20 -5.52
N LYS A 173 29.23 -32.43 -5.18
CA LYS A 173 27.90 -32.72 -4.63
C LYS A 173 27.70 -32.03 -3.28
N GLU A 174 28.67 -32.12 -2.37
CA GLU A 174 28.66 -31.44 -1.06
C GLU A 174 28.52 -29.93 -1.24
N THR A 175 29.33 -29.33 -2.13
CA THR A 175 29.27 -27.89 -2.42
C THR A 175 27.89 -27.45 -2.92
N LYS A 176 27.26 -28.23 -3.80
CA LYS A 176 25.89 -27.96 -4.29
C LYS A 176 24.82 -28.10 -3.19
N LEU A 177 24.96 -29.09 -2.30
CA LEU A 177 24.06 -29.28 -1.17
C LEU A 177 24.19 -28.13 -0.16
N LEU A 178 25.42 -27.72 0.18
CA LEU A 178 25.68 -26.54 1.04
C LEU A 178 25.12 -25.25 0.42
N GLY A 179 25.23 -25.08 -0.89
CA GLY A 179 24.58 -23.96 -1.60
C GLY A 179 23.05 -24.01 -1.53
N SER A 180 22.47 -25.21 -1.39
CA SER A 180 21.02 -25.38 -1.20
C SER A 180 20.60 -25.09 0.24
N VAL A 181 21.38 -25.53 1.24
CA VAL A 181 21.23 -25.14 2.65
C VAL A 181 21.23 -23.61 2.78
N ALA A 182 22.23 -22.94 2.22
CA ALA A 182 22.33 -21.48 2.29
C ALA A 182 21.09 -20.76 1.70
N ARG A 183 20.54 -21.26 0.60
CA ARG A 183 19.31 -20.72 -0.01
C ARG A 183 18.07 -21.00 0.84
N ILE A 184 17.91 -22.23 1.34
CA ILE A 184 16.77 -22.61 2.18
C ILE A 184 16.78 -21.82 3.49
N THR A 185 17.92 -21.73 4.18
CA THR A 185 18.05 -20.96 5.42
C THR A 185 17.77 -19.47 5.20
N LYS A 186 18.23 -18.90 4.07
CA LYS A 186 17.90 -17.51 3.72
C LYS A 186 16.39 -17.34 3.49
N GLN A 187 15.74 -18.28 2.82
CA GLN A 187 14.29 -18.25 2.61
C GLN A 187 13.54 -18.41 3.94
N ILE A 188 13.94 -19.33 4.82
CA ILE A 188 13.35 -19.50 6.16
C ILE A 188 13.40 -18.18 6.91
N LYS A 189 14.56 -17.52 6.98
CA LYS A 189 14.71 -16.23 7.65
C LYS A 189 13.80 -15.14 7.07
N GLU A 190 13.65 -15.08 5.74
CA GLU A 190 12.73 -14.14 5.07
C GLU A 190 11.26 -14.46 5.41
N GLU A 191 10.87 -15.73 5.47
CA GLU A 191 9.50 -16.14 5.85
C GLU A 191 9.23 -15.96 7.36
N GLU A 192 10.21 -16.19 8.22
CA GLU A 192 10.13 -15.96 9.67
C GLU A 192 10.01 -14.48 10.00
N GLN A 193 10.71 -13.60 9.26
CA GLN A 193 10.51 -12.15 9.37
C GLN A 193 9.11 -11.71 8.97
N LYS A 194 8.37 -12.50 8.18
CA LYS A 194 6.94 -12.28 7.91
C LYS A 194 6.03 -12.82 9.02
N ASN A 195 6.57 -13.54 10.01
CA ASN A 195 5.80 -14.28 11.02
C ASN A 195 6.17 -13.94 12.47
N ASN A 196 6.56 -12.71 12.80
CA ASN A 196 6.64 -12.26 14.21
C ASN A 196 5.25 -12.01 14.84
N LYS A 197 4.22 -12.75 14.39
CA LYS A 197 2.82 -12.61 14.77
C LYS A 197 2.62 -13.05 16.21
N THR A 198 2.96 -12.19 17.15
CA THR A 198 2.27 -12.22 18.45
C THR A 198 0.80 -11.93 18.17
N ILE A 199 -0.10 -12.58 18.90
CA ILE A 199 -1.54 -12.28 18.87
C ILE A 199 -1.93 -11.63 20.19
N GLY A 200 -2.91 -10.73 20.14
CA GLY A 200 -3.52 -10.18 21.33
C GLY A 200 -4.51 -11.15 21.94
N ARG A 201 -4.83 -10.93 23.21
CA ARG A 201 -5.83 -11.66 23.99
C ARG A 201 -6.60 -10.70 24.88
N LEU A 202 -7.90 -10.93 25.01
CA LEU A 202 -8.73 -10.28 26.02
C LEU A 202 -9.12 -11.29 27.10
N SER A 203 -8.82 -10.96 28.35
CA SER A 203 -9.32 -11.66 29.53
C SER A 203 -10.50 -10.89 30.10
N LEU A 204 -11.67 -11.52 30.13
CA LEU A 204 -12.92 -10.93 30.57
C LEU A 204 -13.39 -11.61 31.85
N GLN A 205 -13.78 -10.81 32.84
CA GLN A 205 -14.57 -11.29 33.98
C GLN A 205 -16.03 -10.91 33.71
N LEU A 206 -16.90 -11.91 33.69
CA LEU A 206 -18.29 -11.77 33.25
C LEU A 206 -19.24 -12.28 34.34
N TYR A 207 -20.41 -11.66 34.44
CA TYR A 207 -21.56 -12.22 35.18
C TYR A 207 -22.66 -12.60 34.19
N CYS A 208 -23.15 -13.82 34.29
CA CYS A 208 -24.20 -14.35 33.44
C CYS A 208 -25.41 -14.81 34.28
N PRO A 209 -26.63 -14.28 34.08
CA PRO A 209 -27.80 -14.68 34.85
C PRO A 209 -28.36 -16.06 34.46
N LEU A 210 -28.02 -16.56 33.26
CA LEU A 210 -28.48 -17.85 32.74
C LEU A 210 -27.33 -18.58 32.05
N ALA A 211 -27.22 -19.90 32.24
CA ALA A 211 -26.25 -20.69 31.48
C ALA A 211 -26.68 -20.80 30.00
N GLY A 212 -25.74 -20.66 29.06
CA GLY A 212 -26.08 -20.69 27.64
C GLY A 212 -24.91 -20.35 26.72
N GLN A 213 -25.18 -20.36 25.42
CA GLN A 213 -24.25 -19.89 24.39
C GLN A 213 -24.55 -18.43 24.05
N TYR A 214 -23.52 -17.61 24.06
CA TYR A 214 -23.60 -16.18 23.79
C TYR A 214 -22.66 -15.80 22.65
N ASP A 215 -23.15 -14.90 21.78
CA ASP A 215 -22.36 -14.31 20.72
C ASP A 215 -21.81 -12.96 21.19
N PHE A 216 -20.51 -12.76 20.98
CA PHE A 216 -19.80 -11.53 21.32
C PHE A 216 -19.36 -10.82 20.04
N THR A 217 -19.54 -9.50 20.02
CA THR A 217 -18.98 -8.60 19.00
C THR A 217 -17.92 -7.74 19.66
N ILE A 218 -16.70 -7.78 19.15
CA ILE A 218 -15.57 -7.05 19.71
C ILE A 218 -15.11 -6.04 18.67
N SER A 219 -15.22 -4.74 18.96
CA SER A 219 -14.70 -3.66 18.11
C SER A 219 -13.59 -2.90 18.83
N TYR A 220 -12.50 -2.58 18.13
CA TYR A 220 -11.41 -1.77 18.67
C TYR A 220 -10.59 -1.13 17.55
N VAL A 221 -9.89 -0.04 17.89
CA VAL A 221 -8.92 0.61 17.03
C VAL A 221 -7.53 0.04 17.29
N THR A 222 -6.77 -0.21 16.22
CA THR A 222 -5.37 -0.59 16.25
C THR A 222 -4.52 0.43 15.49
N PRO A 223 -3.35 0.83 16.00
CA PRO A 223 -2.39 1.63 15.23
C PRO A 223 -1.58 0.80 14.22
N ALA A 224 -1.73 -0.54 14.22
CA ALA A 224 -0.91 -1.46 13.44
C ALA A 224 -1.42 -1.70 12.01
N ALA A 225 -2.13 -0.73 11.44
CA ALA A 225 -2.60 -0.76 10.07
C ALA A 225 -2.68 0.67 9.51
N GLY A 226 -2.71 0.82 8.20
CA GLY A 226 -2.92 2.13 7.58
C GLY A 226 -2.96 2.01 6.06
N TRP A 227 -3.42 3.07 5.41
CA TRP A 227 -3.39 3.12 3.95
C TRP A 227 -2.99 4.48 3.41
N ASN A 228 -2.44 4.49 2.19
CA ASN A 228 -2.12 5.70 1.45
C ASN A 228 -2.65 5.63 0.02
N PRO A 229 -3.19 6.73 -0.51
CA PRO A 229 -3.58 6.81 -1.92
C PRO A 229 -2.33 6.71 -2.82
N SER A 230 -2.47 5.99 -3.92
CA SER A 230 -1.43 5.84 -4.93
C SER A 230 -2.07 5.73 -6.30
N TYR A 231 -1.38 6.22 -7.32
CA TYR A 231 -1.94 6.30 -8.66
C TYR A 231 -1.00 5.71 -9.69
N ASP A 232 -1.56 5.20 -10.79
CA ASP A 232 -0.81 5.02 -12.04
C ASP A 232 -1.43 5.90 -13.12
N LEU A 233 -0.60 6.72 -13.76
CA LEU A 233 -0.95 7.56 -14.90
C LEU A 233 -0.38 6.91 -16.15
N LYS A 234 -1.26 6.45 -17.04
CA LYS A 234 -0.89 5.85 -18.33
C LYS A 234 -1.30 6.78 -19.46
N VAL A 235 -0.33 7.19 -20.26
CA VAL A 235 -0.53 8.05 -21.42
C VAL A 235 0.03 7.35 -22.65
N GLU A 236 -0.85 7.01 -23.60
CA GLU A 236 -0.43 6.38 -24.86
C GLU A 236 0.26 7.39 -25.78
N ASN A 237 -0.29 8.60 -25.89
CA ASN A 237 0.29 9.75 -26.59
C ASN A 237 -0.47 11.03 -26.18
N ILE A 238 0.04 12.19 -26.60
CA ILE A 238 -0.50 13.52 -26.26
C ILE A 238 -1.84 13.87 -26.91
N ASN A 239 -2.44 12.98 -27.72
CA ASN A 239 -3.76 13.17 -28.33
C ASN A 239 -4.83 12.26 -27.73
N LYS A 240 -4.47 11.47 -26.70
CA LYS A 240 -5.37 10.53 -26.02
C LYS A 240 -5.60 10.99 -24.57
N PRO A 241 -6.73 10.63 -23.95
CA PRO A 241 -6.94 10.84 -22.52
C PRO A 241 -5.87 10.13 -21.67
N VAL A 242 -5.64 10.65 -20.46
CA VAL A 242 -4.85 9.97 -19.44
C VAL A 242 -5.69 8.84 -18.85
N ALA A 243 -5.19 7.61 -18.87
CA ALA A 243 -5.76 6.52 -18.08
C ALA A 243 -5.20 6.59 -16.66
N LEU A 244 -6.04 6.96 -15.69
CA LEU A 244 -5.68 7.14 -14.29
C LEU A 244 -6.26 5.97 -13.49
N ALA A 245 -5.38 5.13 -12.93
CA ALA A 245 -5.77 4.08 -12.00
C ALA A 245 -5.56 4.59 -10.57
N TYR A 246 -6.66 4.71 -9.81
CA TYR A 246 -6.65 5.12 -8.42
C TYR A 246 -6.61 3.89 -7.51
N LYS A 247 -5.56 3.79 -6.70
CA LYS A 247 -5.27 2.66 -5.81
C LYS A 247 -5.10 3.12 -4.36
N ALA A 248 -5.27 2.20 -3.45
CA ALA A 248 -4.83 2.30 -2.07
C ALA A 248 -3.68 1.32 -1.80
N LYS A 249 -2.62 1.83 -1.19
CA LYS A 249 -1.55 1.02 -0.60
C LYS A 249 -1.88 0.77 0.85
N LEU A 250 -2.36 -0.43 1.14
CA LEU A 250 -2.72 -0.91 2.46
C LEU A 250 -1.52 -1.60 3.11
N THR A 251 -1.22 -1.28 4.36
CA THR A 251 -0.24 -1.99 5.18
C THR A 251 -0.87 -2.39 6.50
N GLN A 252 -0.54 -3.59 7.00
CA GLN A 252 -0.98 -4.02 8.31
C GLN A 252 0.02 -5.01 8.95
N SER A 253 0.17 -4.89 10.27
CA SER A 253 1.02 -5.70 11.14
C SER A 253 0.30 -6.02 12.45
N THR A 254 -1.01 -6.25 12.37
CA THR A 254 -1.91 -6.48 13.51
C THR A 254 -1.67 -7.81 14.23
N GLY A 255 -0.82 -8.68 13.69
CA GLY A 255 -0.58 -10.03 14.20
C GLY A 255 -1.60 -11.05 13.70
N ILE A 256 -2.68 -10.61 13.03
CA ILE A 256 -3.73 -11.47 12.47
C ILE A 256 -3.84 -11.29 10.96
N ASP A 257 -3.94 -12.39 10.23
CA ASP A 257 -4.24 -12.33 8.80
C ASP A 257 -5.71 -12.02 8.59
N TRP A 258 -6.00 -11.04 7.74
CA TRP A 258 -7.37 -10.74 7.36
C TRP A 258 -7.72 -11.68 6.22
N GLN A 259 -8.67 -12.58 6.44
CA GLN A 259 -9.11 -13.55 5.45
C GLN A 259 -10.57 -13.30 5.10
N GLN A 260 -10.81 -12.99 3.84
CA GLN A 260 -12.14 -12.70 3.29
C GLN A 260 -12.90 -11.63 4.08
N VAL A 261 -12.19 -10.60 4.55
CA VAL A 261 -12.81 -9.56 5.40
C VAL A 261 -13.56 -8.54 4.54
N LYS A 262 -14.64 -7.98 5.10
CA LYS A 262 -15.25 -6.78 4.53
C LYS A 262 -14.31 -5.60 4.79
N LEU A 263 -13.67 -5.10 3.74
CA LEU A 263 -12.69 -4.02 3.81
C LEU A 263 -13.36 -2.68 3.48
N SER A 264 -13.12 -1.68 4.31
CA SER A 264 -13.48 -0.29 4.02
C SER A 264 -12.26 0.60 4.26
N LEU A 265 -12.06 1.63 3.45
CA LEU A 265 -10.96 2.59 3.63
C LEU A 265 -11.53 3.97 3.94
N SER A 266 -11.04 4.63 4.98
CA SER A 266 -11.49 5.96 5.39
C SER A 266 -10.35 6.96 5.36
N THR A 267 -10.66 8.19 4.94
CA THR A 267 -9.71 9.32 5.02
C THR A 267 -9.64 9.95 6.42
N SER A 268 -10.51 9.56 7.34
CA SER A 268 -10.52 10.07 8.72
C SER A 268 -9.29 9.62 9.52
N VAL A 269 -9.01 10.35 10.60
CA VAL A 269 -7.95 10.07 11.57
C VAL A 269 -8.56 9.94 12.96
N PRO A 270 -8.86 8.72 13.45
CA PRO A 270 -9.61 8.52 14.70
C PRO A 270 -8.93 9.09 15.96
N ALA A 271 -7.60 9.20 15.95
CA ALA A 271 -6.80 9.66 17.08
C ALA A 271 -6.57 11.19 17.10
N GLN A 272 -7.19 11.96 16.20
CA GLN A 272 -6.97 13.40 16.12
C GLN A 272 -7.76 14.15 17.21
N HIS A 273 -7.08 15.08 17.89
CA HIS A 273 -7.73 15.99 18.83
C HIS A 273 -8.55 17.02 18.05
N ASN A 274 -9.88 17.01 18.21
CA ASN A 274 -10.82 17.78 17.39
C ASN A 274 -11.16 19.17 17.97
N ASN A 275 -10.33 19.71 18.86
CA ASN A 275 -10.54 21.05 19.39
C ASN A 275 -10.13 22.08 18.33
N ALA A 276 -11.11 22.84 17.82
CA ALA A 276 -10.84 23.96 16.93
C ALA A 276 -9.92 24.98 17.63
N PRO A 277 -8.88 25.51 16.95
CA PRO A 277 -8.01 26.49 17.56
C PRO A 277 -8.76 27.80 17.77
N GLU A 278 -8.65 28.38 18.97
CA GLU A 278 -9.14 29.72 19.23
C GLU A 278 -8.10 30.75 18.79
N ILE A 279 -8.52 31.68 17.92
CA ILE A 279 -7.68 32.82 17.53
C ILE A 279 -7.49 33.71 18.77
N LYS A 280 -6.25 33.85 19.21
CA LYS A 280 -5.87 34.82 20.24
C LYS A 280 -5.55 36.17 19.57
N SER A 281 -5.93 37.27 20.22
CA SER A 281 -5.55 38.61 19.76
C SER A 281 -4.04 38.71 19.58
N TRP A 282 -3.59 39.06 18.37
CA TRP A 282 -2.18 39.21 18.05
C TRP A 282 -1.73 40.66 18.29
N PHE A 283 -1.16 40.92 19.46
CA PHE A 283 -0.56 42.22 19.78
C PHE A 283 0.90 42.27 19.32
N LEU A 284 1.26 43.28 18.54
CA LEU A 284 2.65 43.55 18.17
C LEU A 284 3.34 44.27 19.34
N ALA A 285 4.43 43.70 19.86
CA ALA A 285 5.26 44.31 20.90
C ALA A 285 6.75 44.19 20.52
N PHE A 286 7.57 45.17 20.94
CA PHE A 286 9.02 45.04 20.89
C PHE A 286 9.45 43.97 21.92
N THR A 287 10.32 43.04 21.54
CA THR A 287 10.67 41.87 22.37
C THR A 287 11.31 42.32 23.69
N SER A 288 10.60 42.09 24.81
CA SER A 288 11.17 42.14 26.16
C SER A 288 10.74 40.89 26.94
N ASN A 289 11.73 40.12 27.42
CA ASN A 289 11.64 38.77 28.01
C ASN A 289 10.95 38.65 29.39
N ALA A 290 9.79 39.27 29.59
CA ALA A 290 9.06 39.07 30.84
C ALA A 290 7.58 39.26 30.58
N ILE A 291 6.81 38.16 30.58
CA ILE A 291 5.40 38.01 31.01
C ILE A 291 4.99 36.60 30.54
N GLU A 292 5.44 35.57 31.26
CA GLU A 292 5.00 34.17 31.04
C GLU A 292 4.25 33.60 32.26
N ASN A 293 4.04 34.39 33.33
CA ASN A 293 3.56 33.87 34.63
C ASN A 293 2.33 34.58 35.21
N ALA A 294 1.39 35.02 34.38
CA ALA A 294 0.10 35.44 34.89
C ALA A 294 -0.97 35.16 33.85
N LEU A 295 -1.87 34.24 34.17
CA LEU A 295 -3.24 34.02 33.64
C LEU A 295 -3.56 32.51 33.56
N SER A 296 -3.25 31.78 34.65
CA SER A 296 -3.99 30.57 35.02
C SER A 296 -5.15 30.99 35.93
N GLY A 297 -6.39 30.83 35.49
CA GLY A 297 -7.52 30.90 36.41
C GLY A 297 -8.91 31.17 35.83
N ARG A 298 -9.68 30.07 35.77
CA ARG A 298 -11.12 29.93 36.09
C ARG A 298 -12.15 30.31 35.02
N VAL A 299 -13.33 29.68 34.91
CA VAL A 299 -13.92 28.33 35.15
C VAL A 299 -15.27 28.34 34.39
N SER A 300 -15.71 27.17 33.93
CA SER A 300 -16.94 26.82 33.20
C SER A 300 -18.30 27.19 33.80
N GLY A 301 -19.34 27.22 32.94
CA GLY A 301 -20.66 26.64 33.22
C GLY A 301 -21.88 27.38 32.66
N LEU A 302 -22.70 26.70 31.84
CA LEU A 302 -24.15 26.43 32.03
C LEU A 302 -24.86 26.08 30.71
N SER A 303 -25.48 24.90 30.67
CA SER A 303 -26.38 24.41 29.61
C SER A 303 -27.78 24.18 30.19
N ALA A 304 -28.84 24.44 29.40
CA ALA A 304 -30.23 24.14 29.75
C ALA A 304 -30.91 23.29 28.63
N PRO A 305 -31.79 22.32 28.97
CA PRO A 305 -32.38 21.38 28.00
C PRO A 305 -33.83 21.74 27.63
N VAL A 306 -34.31 21.29 26.46
CA VAL A 306 -35.76 21.22 26.15
C VAL A 306 -36.11 19.94 25.39
N ALA A 307 -37.25 19.38 25.78
CA ALA A 307 -37.82 18.07 25.51
C ALA A 307 -38.64 17.97 24.22
N ALA A 308 -39.02 16.72 23.93
CA ALA A 308 -39.79 16.18 22.81
C ALA A 308 -41.29 16.54 22.77
N SER A 309 -41.93 16.32 21.61
CA SER A 309 -43.27 15.70 21.51
C SER A 309 -43.57 15.14 20.11
N MET A 310 -44.38 14.09 20.06
CA MET A 310 -44.86 13.34 18.88
C MET A 310 -46.32 13.67 18.53
N SER A 311 -46.73 13.37 17.29
CA SER A 311 -48.02 12.79 16.80
C SER A 311 -48.11 13.11 15.28
N GLU A 312 -48.72 12.37 14.36
CA GLU A 312 -49.90 11.51 14.36
C GLU A 312 -49.95 10.65 13.07
N VAL A 313 -50.81 9.62 13.05
CA VAL A 313 -51.02 8.59 12.02
C VAL A 313 -52.28 8.90 11.20
N VAL A 314 -52.30 8.61 9.88
CA VAL A 314 -53.53 8.13 9.17
C VAL A 314 -53.18 7.21 7.96
N VAL A 315 -53.99 6.16 7.78
CA VAL A 315 -53.96 5.07 6.75
C VAL A 315 -54.97 5.41 5.61
N VAL A 316 -54.83 4.99 4.35
CA VAL A 316 -55.45 3.81 3.66
C VAL A 316 -55.23 4.03 2.14
N GLY A 317 -54.74 3.06 1.35
CA GLY A 317 -55.62 2.22 0.54
C GLY A 317 -54.90 1.50 -0.61
N TYR A 318 -55.30 0.24 -0.85
CA TYR A 318 -54.77 -0.67 -1.87
C TYR A 318 -55.57 -0.59 -3.19
N GLY A 319 -54.87 -0.77 -4.32
CA GLY A 319 -55.46 -1.10 -5.61
C GLY A 319 -54.63 -2.18 -6.32
N LYS A 320 -55.25 -3.31 -6.66
CA LYS A 320 -54.70 -4.41 -7.49
C LYS A 320 -55.08 -4.20 -8.95
N SER A 321 -54.21 -4.59 -9.88
CA SER A 321 -54.63 -5.25 -11.12
C SER A 321 -53.58 -6.26 -11.57
N LYS A 322 -54.06 -7.31 -12.21
CA LYS A 322 -53.37 -8.49 -12.74
C LYS A 322 -53.56 -8.41 -14.27
N ASP A 323 -52.61 -8.91 -15.06
CA ASP A 323 -52.93 -9.86 -16.14
C ASP A 323 -51.65 -10.47 -16.71
N ASP A 324 -51.77 -11.78 -16.95
CA ASP A 324 -50.80 -12.74 -17.45
C ASP A 324 -50.74 -12.67 -18.99
N TYR A 325 -49.57 -12.91 -19.59
CA TYR A 325 -49.45 -13.59 -20.89
C TYR A 325 -48.12 -14.35 -20.94
N GLU A 326 -48.22 -15.69 -20.93
CA GLU A 326 -47.19 -16.61 -21.42
C GLU A 326 -47.19 -16.56 -22.95
N ASP A 327 -46.01 -16.65 -23.57
CA ASP A 327 -45.91 -16.92 -24.99
C ASP A 327 -44.72 -17.83 -25.34
N GLU A 328 -44.89 -18.52 -26.45
CA GLU A 328 -44.42 -19.85 -26.79
C GLU A 328 -42.91 -20.01 -27.07
N LYS A 329 -42.37 -21.17 -26.70
CA LYS A 329 -41.02 -21.63 -27.08
C LYS A 329 -40.96 -21.95 -28.58
N LYS A 330 -40.22 -21.14 -29.35
CA LYS A 330 -39.57 -21.60 -30.60
C LYS A 330 -38.17 -22.12 -30.26
N GLN A 331 -37.85 -23.32 -30.74
CA GLN A 331 -36.52 -23.92 -30.63
C GLN A 331 -35.54 -23.10 -31.49
N GLN A 332 -34.87 -22.18 -30.82
CA GLN A 332 -33.88 -21.26 -31.37
C GLN A 332 -32.50 -21.93 -31.32
N ALA A 333 -31.74 -21.86 -32.40
CA ALA A 333 -30.34 -22.27 -32.41
C ALA A 333 -29.61 -21.63 -31.22
N GLU A 334 -28.78 -22.39 -30.50
CA GLU A 334 -28.20 -21.92 -29.24
C GLU A 334 -27.45 -20.59 -29.46
N PRO A 335 -27.73 -19.56 -28.64
CA PRO A 335 -27.05 -18.29 -28.77
C PRO A 335 -25.58 -18.43 -28.37
N VAL A 336 -24.70 -17.65 -28.99
CA VAL A 336 -23.31 -17.56 -28.55
C VAL A 336 -23.22 -16.74 -27.25
N TYR A 337 -22.29 -17.10 -26.37
CA TYR A 337 -22.05 -16.37 -25.14
C TYR A 337 -20.82 -15.49 -25.33
N VAL A 338 -20.99 -14.18 -25.18
CA VAL A 338 -19.92 -13.19 -25.32
C VAL A 338 -19.67 -12.56 -23.97
N VAL A 339 -18.43 -12.58 -23.49
CA VAL A 339 -18.02 -11.97 -22.22
C VAL A 339 -16.89 -10.98 -22.48
N ASN A 340 -17.09 -9.71 -22.12
CA ASN A 340 -16.14 -8.61 -22.38
C ASN A 340 -15.66 -8.55 -23.85
N GLY A 341 -16.55 -8.88 -24.80
CA GLY A 341 -16.25 -8.87 -26.24
C GLY A 341 -15.64 -10.16 -26.79
N SER A 342 -15.32 -11.15 -25.94
CA SER A 342 -14.80 -12.46 -26.36
C SER A 342 -15.89 -13.54 -26.30
N ILE A 343 -16.00 -14.36 -27.35
CA ILE A 343 -16.91 -15.52 -27.37
C ILE A 343 -16.32 -16.61 -26.46
N ILE A 344 -17.14 -17.13 -25.54
CA ILE A 344 -16.78 -18.20 -24.60
C ILE A 344 -17.76 -19.37 -24.69
N SER A 345 -17.39 -20.52 -24.13
CA SER A 345 -18.30 -21.67 -24.07
C SER A 345 -19.41 -21.46 -23.05
N LYS A 346 -20.55 -22.13 -23.26
CA LYS A 346 -21.68 -22.17 -22.31
C LYS A 346 -21.27 -22.70 -20.93
N ALA A 347 -20.32 -23.65 -20.89
CA ALA A 347 -19.80 -24.20 -19.64
C ALA A 347 -18.97 -23.17 -18.86
N GLU A 348 -18.20 -22.32 -19.54
CA GLU A 348 -17.47 -21.21 -18.93
C GLU A 348 -18.42 -20.09 -18.49
N TYR A 349 -19.43 -19.77 -19.30
CA TYR A 349 -20.46 -18.81 -18.95
C TYR A 349 -21.18 -19.17 -17.65
N ASN A 350 -21.53 -20.44 -17.47
CA ASN A 350 -22.22 -20.92 -16.26
C ASN A 350 -21.36 -20.86 -14.98
N LYS A 351 -20.04 -20.69 -15.08
CA LYS A 351 -19.15 -20.51 -13.93
C LYS A 351 -19.09 -19.05 -13.44
N ILE A 352 -19.65 -18.11 -14.19
CA ILE A 352 -19.63 -16.68 -13.82
C ILE A 352 -20.59 -16.45 -12.66
N GLU A 353 -20.07 -15.97 -11.55
CA GLU A 353 -20.88 -15.60 -10.39
C GLU A 353 -21.81 -14.43 -10.74
N LYS A 354 -23.08 -14.50 -10.33
CA LYS A 354 -24.07 -13.45 -10.62
C LYS A 354 -23.63 -12.05 -10.16
N ARG A 355 -22.91 -11.95 -9.03
CA ARG A 355 -22.39 -10.68 -8.50
C ARG A 355 -21.33 -10.02 -9.39
N ALA A 356 -20.69 -10.80 -10.26
CA ALA A 356 -19.64 -10.34 -11.16
C ALA A 356 -20.17 -9.80 -12.50
N ILE A 357 -21.47 -9.93 -12.76
CA ILE A 357 -22.11 -9.43 -13.98
C ILE A 357 -22.48 -7.95 -13.75
N LYS A 358 -21.93 -7.07 -14.59
CA LYS A 358 -22.27 -5.63 -14.63
C LYS A 358 -23.53 -5.40 -15.46
N ASN A 359 -23.55 -5.97 -16.65
CA ASN A 359 -24.67 -5.88 -17.58
C ASN A 359 -24.85 -7.21 -18.32
N LYS A 360 -26.09 -7.53 -18.68
CA LYS A 360 -26.45 -8.66 -19.52
C LYS A 360 -27.41 -8.19 -20.61
N GLU A 361 -26.98 -8.29 -21.84
CA GLU A 361 -27.76 -7.96 -23.03
C GLU A 361 -28.01 -9.23 -23.84
N VAL A 362 -29.20 -9.35 -24.43
CA VAL A 362 -29.57 -10.46 -25.31
C VAL A 362 -29.84 -9.89 -26.69
N LEU A 363 -28.96 -10.22 -27.64
CA LEU A 363 -29.05 -9.80 -29.03
C LEU A 363 -29.81 -10.85 -29.84
N ASN A 364 -30.70 -10.38 -30.72
CA ASN A 364 -31.37 -11.27 -31.68
C ASN A 364 -30.38 -11.75 -32.75
N ALA A 365 -30.78 -12.77 -33.53
CA ALA A 365 -29.94 -13.39 -34.55
C ALA A 365 -29.38 -12.40 -35.59
N GLY A 366 -30.16 -11.41 -36.01
CA GLY A 366 -29.73 -10.40 -36.98
C GLY A 366 -28.66 -9.46 -36.42
N GLN A 367 -28.88 -8.94 -35.20
CA GLN A 367 -27.93 -8.08 -34.50
C GLN A 367 -26.63 -8.82 -34.15
N ALA A 368 -26.76 -10.05 -33.66
CA ALA A 368 -25.63 -10.88 -33.27
C ALA A 368 -24.78 -11.29 -34.48
N ALA A 369 -25.41 -11.66 -35.61
CA ALA A 369 -24.70 -12.00 -36.84
C ALA A 369 -23.95 -10.80 -37.46
N ALA A 370 -24.47 -9.58 -37.30
CA ALA A 370 -23.81 -8.36 -37.77
C ALA A 370 -22.51 -8.04 -37.00
N ILE A 371 -22.44 -8.38 -35.71
CA ILE A 371 -21.29 -8.07 -34.85
C ILE A 371 -20.30 -9.25 -34.77
N TYR A 372 -20.80 -10.48 -34.67
CA TYR A 372 -20.00 -11.67 -34.38
C TYR A 372 -19.94 -12.69 -35.54
N GLY A 373 -20.61 -12.42 -36.66
CA GLY A 373 -20.59 -13.27 -37.86
C GLY A 373 -21.51 -14.49 -37.78
N SER A 374 -21.36 -15.43 -38.72
CA SER A 374 -22.27 -16.58 -38.92
C SER A 374 -22.40 -17.52 -37.71
N GLN A 375 -21.39 -17.55 -36.84
CA GLN A 375 -21.39 -18.29 -35.57
C GLN A 375 -22.47 -17.81 -34.60
N ALA A 376 -22.93 -16.57 -34.72
CA ALA A 376 -23.96 -15.98 -33.87
C ALA A 376 -25.37 -15.97 -34.52
N SER A 377 -25.59 -16.84 -35.51
CA SER A 377 -26.86 -16.99 -36.23
C SER A 377 -28.03 -17.43 -35.32
N GLY A 378 -27.75 -17.96 -34.13
CA GLY A 378 -28.75 -18.23 -33.08
C GLY A 378 -29.10 -17.04 -32.17
N GLY A 379 -28.41 -15.91 -32.31
CA GLY A 379 -28.42 -14.80 -31.35
C GLY A 379 -27.18 -14.79 -30.46
N ALA A 380 -27.05 -13.80 -29.58
CA ALA A 380 -25.94 -13.71 -28.64
C ALA A 380 -26.39 -13.25 -27.25
N VAL A 381 -25.84 -13.85 -26.21
CA VAL A 381 -25.92 -13.35 -24.84
C VAL A 381 -24.61 -12.63 -24.53
N VAL A 382 -24.66 -11.30 -24.48
CA VAL A 382 -23.52 -10.44 -24.20
C VAL A 382 -23.51 -10.09 -22.72
N VAL A 383 -22.46 -10.48 -22.02
CA VAL A 383 -22.24 -10.15 -20.62
C VAL A 383 -21.02 -9.25 -20.50
N THR A 384 -21.19 -8.12 -19.83
CA THR A 384 -20.09 -7.28 -19.38
C THR A 384 -19.83 -7.61 -17.91
N LEU A 385 -18.59 -7.99 -17.58
CA LEU A 385 -18.21 -8.23 -16.19
C LEU A 385 -17.93 -6.90 -15.49
N LYS A 386 -18.12 -6.89 -14.18
CA LYS A 386 -17.70 -5.80 -13.31
C LYS A 386 -16.18 -5.72 -13.29
N GLU A 387 -15.66 -4.51 -13.43
CA GLU A 387 -14.25 -4.20 -13.17
C GLU A 387 -14.06 -3.94 -11.68
N MET A 388 -12.81 -3.88 -11.19
CA MET A 388 -12.53 -3.75 -9.76
C MET A 388 -13.20 -2.50 -9.15
N GLY A 389 -13.23 -1.39 -9.89
CA GLY A 389 -13.91 -0.17 -9.45
C GLY A 389 -15.43 -0.28 -9.32
N ASP A 390 -16.08 -1.26 -9.95
CA ASP A 390 -17.53 -1.49 -9.82
C ASP A 390 -17.90 -2.18 -8.48
N TYR A 391 -16.91 -2.62 -7.70
CA TYR A 391 -17.08 -3.17 -6.35
C TYR A 391 -16.76 -2.17 -5.24
N VAL A 392 -16.46 -0.92 -5.60
CA VAL A 392 -16.08 0.12 -4.66
C VAL A 392 -17.18 1.16 -4.62
N ASN A 393 -17.86 1.23 -3.48
CA ASN A 393 -18.84 2.27 -3.20
C ASN A 393 -18.18 3.42 -2.45
N ILE A 394 -18.24 4.62 -2.99
CA ILE A 394 -17.63 5.81 -2.40
C ILE A 394 -18.72 6.61 -1.69
N LYS A 395 -18.58 6.75 -0.37
CA LYS A 395 -19.43 7.59 0.46
C LYS A 395 -18.65 8.85 0.82
N ASP A 396 -19.09 9.97 0.27
CA ASP A 396 -18.58 11.29 0.59
C ASP A 396 -19.44 11.87 1.72
N ASN A 397 -18.92 11.81 2.95
CA ASN A 397 -19.59 12.35 4.13
C ASN A 397 -19.03 13.74 4.44
N GLU A 398 -19.72 14.49 5.31
CA GLU A 398 -19.37 15.89 5.63
C GLU A 398 -17.92 16.10 6.10
N LEU A 399 -17.28 15.11 6.72
CA LEU A 399 -15.94 15.22 7.30
C LEU A 399 -14.94 14.18 6.77
N ASN A 400 -15.39 13.18 6.00
CA ASN A 400 -14.52 12.13 5.49
C ASN A 400 -15.09 11.41 4.27
N VAL A 401 -14.19 10.78 3.50
CA VAL A 401 -14.53 9.89 2.39
C VAL A 401 -14.30 8.46 2.83
N VAL A 402 -15.29 7.60 2.59
CA VAL A 402 -15.22 6.16 2.86
C VAL A 402 -15.37 5.36 1.56
N PHE A 403 -14.40 4.50 1.28
CA PHE A 403 -14.41 3.54 0.18
C PHE A 403 -14.83 2.18 0.74
N ASP A 404 -16.09 1.80 0.56
CA ASP A 404 -16.60 0.47 0.91
C ASP A 404 -16.30 -0.51 -0.23
N ILE A 405 -15.58 -1.58 0.07
CA ILE A 405 -15.14 -2.55 -0.92
C ILE A 405 -15.97 -3.83 -0.73
N ASP A 406 -16.88 -4.07 -1.66
CA ASP A 406 -17.84 -5.18 -1.58
C ASP A 406 -17.21 -6.55 -1.83
N MET A 407 -16.01 -6.58 -2.41
CA MET A 407 -15.26 -7.82 -2.62
C MET A 407 -14.47 -8.17 -1.35
N PRO A 408 -14.59 -9.40 -0.82
CA PRO A 408 -13.80 -9.83 0.33
C PRO A 408 -12.30 -9.84 -0.02
N TYR A 409 -11.48 -9.28 0.87
CA TYR A 409 -10.03 -9.14 0.68
C TYR A 409 -9.25 -10.01 1.67
N ASP A 410 -8.16 -10.60 1.18
CA ASP A 410 -7.15 -11.22 2.01
C ASP A 410 -5.99 -10.23 2.19
N VAL A 411 -5.66 -9.89 3.44
CA VAL A 411 -4.59 -8.94 3.77
C VAL A 411 -3.68 -9.56 4.83
N PRO A 412 -2.48 -10.03 4.46
CA PRO A 412 -1.57 -10.70 5.40
C PRO A 412 -0.97 -9.72 6.41
N SER A 413 -0.77 -10.17 7.65
CA SER A 413 -0.11 -9.38 8.70
C SER A 413 1.40 -9.52 8.59
N ASN A 414 1.99 -8.87 7.58
CA ASN A 414 3.43 -8.91 7.31
C ASN A 414 4.06 -7.52 7.13
N GLY A 415 3.29 -6.45 7.33
CA GLY A 415 3.75 -5.06 7.16
C GLY A 415 4.08 -4.64 5.73
N LYS A 416 3.91 -5.51 4.73
CA LYS A 416 4.20 -5.20 3.32
C LYS A 416 3.01 -4.52 2.65
N GLU A 417 3.28 -3.58 1.76
CA GLU A 417 2.25 -2.87 0.98
C GLU A 417 1.43 -3.85 0.13
N GLN A 418 0.11 -3.81 0.29
CA GLN A 418 -0.87 -4.48 -0.55
C GLN A 418 -1.60 -3.42 -1.37
N ASN A 419 -1.65 -3.60 -2.69
CA ASN A 419 -2.36 -2.68 -3.57
C ASN A 419 -3.83 -3.11 -3.71
N VAL A 420 -4.73 -2.18 -3.44
CA VAL A 420 -6.17 -2.34 -3.65
C VAL A 420 -6.58 -1.34 -4.72
N ASN A 421 -7.10 -1.80 -5.86
CA ASN A 421 -7.57 -0.89 -6.91
C ASN A 421 -8.94 -0.32 -6.50
N LEU A 422 -9.04 0.99 -6.43
CA LEU A 422 -10.25 1.70 -6.00
C LEU A 422 -11.12 2.04 -7.20
N LYS A 423 -10.53 2.66 -8.22
CA LYS A 423 -11.27 3.14 -9.40
C LYS A 423 -10.35 3.42 -10.57
N ASP A 424 -10.84 3.16 -11.77
CA ASP A 424 -10.14 3.50 -13.00
C ASP A 424 -10.89 4.62 -13.73
N PHE A 425 -10.15 5.60 -14.24
CA PHE A 425 -10.68 6.76 -14.94
C PHE A 425 -10.00 6.93 -16.30
N LYS A 426 -10.76 7.43 -17.26
CA LYS A 426 -10.22 7.97 -18.53
C LYS A 426 -10.46 9.47 -18.52
N VAL A 427 -9.40 10.22 -18.27
CA VAL A 427 -9.48 11.65 -17.99
C VAL A 427 -8.98 12.42 -19.20
N PRO A 428 -9.84 13.24 -19.85
CA PRO A 428 -9.38 14.17 -20.87
C PRO A 428 -8.32 15.11 -20.28
N ALA A 429 -7.20 15.28 -21.00
CA ALA A 429 -6.14 16.18 -20.57
C ALA A 429 -5.67 17.05 -21.74
N HIS A 430 -5.36 18.30 -21.45
CA HIS A 430 -4.68 19.18 -22.39
C HIS A 430 -3.18 19.12 -22.15
N TYR A 431 -2.40 18.77 -23.17
CA TYR A 431 -0.96 18.57 -23.03
C TYR A 431 -0.20 19.81 -23.49
N LYS A 432 0.70 20.29 -22.64
CA LYS A 432 1.64 21.37 -22.96
C LYS A 432 3.04 21.08 -22.46
N TYR A 433 4.02 21.76 -23.03
CA TYR A 433 5.36 21.80 -22.47
C TYR A 433 5.50 22.98 -21.50
N TYR A 434 6.19 22.77 -20.39
CA TYR A 434 6.44 23.78 -19.36
C TYR A 434 7.94 23.88 -19.07
N SER A 435 8.46 25.10 -18.87
CA SER A 435 9.85 25.27 -18.42
C SER A 435 10.07 26.58 -17.66
N VAL A 436 11.00 26.52 -16.69
CA VAL A 436 11.49 27.68 -15.93
C VAL A 436 13.02 27.68 -15.94
N PRO A 437 13.69 28.17 -17.01
CA PRO A 437 15.13 27.97 -17.21
C PRO A 437 16.06 28.57 -16.15
N ARG A 438 15.55 29.49 -15.34
CA ARG A 438 16.24 30.01 -14.15
C ARG A 438 16.37 28.96 -13.04
N LEU A 439 15.41 28.03 -12.93
CA LEU A 439 15.39 26.96 -11.93
C LEU A 439 15.91 25.65 -12.52
N ASP A 440 15.39 25.24 -13.68
CA ASP A 440 15.80 24.05 -14.41
C ASP A 440 15.66 24.32 -15.92
N LYS A 441 16.72 23.99 -16.67
CA LYS A 441 16.81 24.21 -18.12
C LYS A 441 16.12 23.12 -18.94
N ASP A 442 15.44 22.18 -18.29
CA ASP A 442 14.66 21.16 -18.97
C ASP A 442 13.24 21.63 -19.34
N ALA A 443 12.72 21.04 -20.41
CA ALA A 443 11.30 21.10 -20.76
C ALA A 443 10.56 19.91 -20.16
N TYR A 444 9.38 20.19 -19.58
CA TYR A 444 8.53 19.21 -18.92
C TYR A 444 7.22 19.06 -19.70
N LEU A 445 6.82 17.84 -20.01
CA LEU A 445 5.48 17.56 -20.51
C LEU A 445 4.50 17.59 -19.33
N VAL A 446 3.45 18.39 -19.43
CA VAL A 446 2.42 18.56 -18.41
C VAL A 446 1.06 18.26 -19.05
N GLY A 447 0.25 17.44 -18.37
CA GLY A 447 -1.17 17.25 -18.68
C GLY A 447 -2.03 18.07 -17.73
N GLU A 448 -2.85 18.95 -18.28
CA GLU A 448 -3.79 19.80 -17.55
C GLU A 448 -5.18 19.16 -17.55
N ILE A 449 -5.79 19.03 -16.36
CA ILE A 449 -7.12 18.45 -16.16
C ILE A 449 -8.00 19.49 -15.48
N VAL A 450 -9.05 19.96 -16.17
CA VAL A 450 -9.94 21.03 -15.68
C VAL A 450 -10.97 20.48 -14.69
N ASP A 451 -11.75 19.46 -15.06
CA ASP A 451 -12.82 18.91 -14.20
C ASP A 451 -12.30 17.84 -13.21
N TRP A 452 -11.17 18.10 -12.57
CA TRP A 452 -10.50 17.14 -11.72
C TRP A 452 -11.23 16.88 -10.39
N GLU A 453 -12.03 17.84 -9.91
CA GLU A 453 -12.79 17.73 -8.65
C GLU A 453 -13.79 16.57 -8.68
N ALA A 454 -14.43 16.31 -9.84
CA ALA A 454 -15.36 15.21 -10.03
C ALA A 454 -14.73 13.81 -9.87
N LEU A 455 -13.40 13.74 -9.84
CA LEU A 455 -12.65 12.50 -9.67
C LEU A 455 -12.45 12.12 -8.20
N ASN A 456 -12.73 13.02 -7.24
CA ASN A 456 -12.54 12.83 -5.79
C ASN A 456 -11.15 12.25 -5.46
N LEU A 457 -10.11 12.80 -6.10
CA LEU A 457 -8.73 12.37 -5.87
C LEU A 457 -8.25 12.85 -4.51
N LEU A 458 -7.41 12.05 -3.87
CA LEU A 458 -6.69 12.43 -2.65
C LEU A 458 -5.22 12.75 -2.95
N PRO A 459 -4.56 13.61 -2.16
CA PRO A 459 -3.13 13.86 -2.35
C PRO A 459 -2.31 12.58 -2.20
N GLY A 460 -1.45 12.27 -3.17
CA GLY A 460 -0.66 11.05 -3.19
C GLY A 460 0.30 10.92 -4.37
N GLU A 461 1.20 9.93 -4.31
CA GLU A 461 2.17 9.66 -5.38
C GLU A 461 1.52 8.94 -6.56
N ALA A 462 1.91 9.34 -7.76
CA ALA A 462 1.49 8.75 -9.01
C ALA A 462 2.69 8.23 -9.82
N ASN A 463 2.67 6.96 -10.21
CA ASN A 463 3.59 6.39 -11.18
C ASN A 463 3.21 6.86 -12.59
N ILE A 464 4.18 7.18 -13.43
CA ILE A 464 3.92 7.65 -14.79
C ILE A 464 4.45 6.63 -15.80
N ILE A 465 3.54 6.21 -16.68
CA ILE A 465 3.81 5.34 -17.81
C ILE A 465 3.43 6.09 -19.08
N PHE A 466 4.41 6.38 -19.92
CA PHE A 466 4.22 7.07 -21.19
C PHE A 466 4.65 6.15 -22.34
N GLU A 467 3.81 5.98 -23.37
CA GLU A 467 4.07 5.08 -24.51
C GLU A 467 4.48 3.65 -24.05
N GLY A 468 3.84 3.15 -22.99
CA GLY A 468 4.12 1.84 -22.41
C GLY A 468 5.40 1.74 -21.56
N THR A 469 6.15 2.82 -21.40
CA THR A 469 7.41 2.86 -20.63
C THR A 469 7.22 3.62 -19.32
N TYR A 470 7.70 3.06 -18.20
CA TYR A 470 7.74 3.78 -16.92
C TYR A 470 8.80 4.87 -16.96
N ILE A 471 8.40 6.13 -16.77
CA ILE A 471 9.29 7.30 -16.88
C ILE A 471 9.49 8.07 -15.58
N GLY A 472 8.82 7.67 -14.49
CA GLY A 472 9.05 8.21 -13.16
C GLY A 472 7.80 8.33 -12.31
N LYS A 473 7.86 9.21 -11.32
CA LYS A 473 6.75 9.54 -10.43
C LYS A 473 6.44 11.03 -10.47
N THR A 474 5.20 11.37 -10.17
CA THR A 474 4.74 12.72 -9.83
C THR A 474 3.89 12.67 -8.57
N SER A 475 3.58 13.83 -8.00
CA SER A 475 2.63 13.96 -6.91
C SER A 475 1.33 14.53 -7.44
N ILE A 476 0.21 13.94 -7.05
CA ILE A 476 -1.12 14.56 -7.21
C ILE A 476 -1.35 15.42 -5.98
N ASP A 477 -1.54 16.71 -6.21
CA ASP A 477 -1.96 17.66 -5.18
C ASP A 477 -3.44 17.99 -5.38
N ALA A 478 -4.28 17.29 -4.62
CA ALA A 478 -5.73 17.48 -4.64
C ALA A 478 -6.22 18.50 -3.61
N ASN A 479 -5.30 19.20 -2.91
CA ASN A 479 -5.65 20.26 -1.96
C ASN A 479 -5.45 21.67 -2.55
N SER A 480 -5.25 21.75 -3.87
CA SER A 480 -5.01 22.99 -4.58
C SER A 480 -6.30 23.78 -4.74
N VAL A 481 -6.22 25.10 -4.54
CA VAL A 481 -7.32 26.05 -4.83
C VAL A 481 -7.43 26.40 -6.33
N GLN A 482 -6.78 25.61 -7.19
CA GLN A 482 -6.75 25.85 -8.64
C GLN A 482 -7.80 25.02 -9.36
N ASP A 483 -8.50 25.65 -10.30
CA ASP A 483 -9.50 25.03 -11.18
C ASP A 483 -8.91 24.01 -12.18
N THR A 484 -7.60 23.73 -12.12
CA THR A 484 -6.92 22.83 -13.04
C THR A 484 -5.81 22.06 -12.34
N LEU A 485 -5.90 20.74 -12.39
CA LEU A 485 -4.88 19.84 -11.87
C LEU A 485 -3.78 19.65 -12.93
N ASN A 486 -2.56 20.04 -12.56
CA ASN A 486 -1.38 19.91 -13.40
C ASN A 486 -0.63 18.62 -13.07
N LEU A 487 -0.61 17.68 -14.01
CA LEU A 487 0.16 16.44 -13.90
C LEU A 487 1.44 16.55 -14.71
N THR A 488 2.59 16.67 -14.02
CA THR A 488 3.89 16.59 -14.69
C THR A 488 4.15 15.14 -15.11
N LEU A 489 4.22 14.89 -16.41
CA LEU A 489 4.37 13.55 -16.98
C LEU A 489 5.84 13.17 -17.20
N GLY A 490 6.72 14.15 -17.37
CA GLY A 490 8.16 13.88 -17.44
C GLY A 490 8.94 14.93 -18.20
N ARG A 491 10.27 14.76 -18.23
CA ARG A 491 11.20 15.62 -18.96
C ARG A 491 11.30 15.15 -20.42
N ASP A 492 11.32 16.08 -21.37
CA ASP A 492 11.57 15.75 -22.79
C ASP A 492 12.82 16.48 -23.28
N LYS A 493 13.93 15.74 -23.35
CA LYS A 493 15.23 16.28 -23.81
C LYS A 493 15.25 16.67 -25.28
N ARG A 494 14.20 16.38 -26.05
CA ARG A 494 14.07 16.79 -27.46
C ARG A 494 13.63 18.25 -27.59
N VAL A 495 13.13 18.88 -26.52
CA VAL A 495 12.92 20.34 -26.47
C VAL A 495 14.08 20.93 -25.67
N VAL A 496 15.03 21.54 -26.38
CA VAL A 496 16.29 22.01 -25.78
C VAL A 496 16.15 23.47 -25.41
N ILE A 497 16.48 23.80 -24.16
CA ILE A 497 16.39 25.16 -23.64
C ILE A 497 17.73 25.58 -23.03
N THR A 498 18.17 26.78 -23.36
CA THR A 498 19.33 27.42 -22.74
C THR A 498 18.94 28.77 -22.15
N ARG A 499 19.64 29.18 -21.10
CA ARG A 499 19.55 30.50 -20.48
C ARG A 499 20.96 31.00 -20.24
N GLU A 500 21.37 32.00 -21.01
CA GLU A 500 22.75 32.49 -21.04
C GLU A 500 22.79 33.99 -20.72
N LYS A 501 23.74 34.41 -19.88
CA LYS A 501 23.94 35.82 -19.59
C LYS A 501 24.76 36.44 -20.71
N LEU A 502 24.24 37.49 -21.34
CA LEU A 502 24.95 38.23 -22.38
C LEU A 502 25.82 39.31 -21.72
N THR A 503 27.14 39.11 -21.72
CA THR A 503 28.10 40.04 -21.10
C THR A 503 28.11 41.40 -21.78
N ASP A 504 28.01 41.43 -23.11
CA ASP A 504 28.10 42.66 -23.91
C ASP A 504 26.90 43.59 -23.68
N PHE A 505 25.79 43.03 -23.20
CA PHE A 505 24.56 43.74 -22.85
C PHE A 505 24.33 43.83 -21.34
N SER A 506 25.29 43.36 -20.55
CA SER A 506 25.29 43.50 -19.09
C SER A 506 26.31 44.57 -18.71
N SER A 507 25.99 45.43 -17.75
CA SER A 507 26.89 46.52 -17.36
C SER A 507 26.80 46.86 -15.88
N VAL A 508 27.87 47.45 -15.35
CA VAL A 508 27.88 48.07 -14.03
C VAL A 508 28.19 49.55 -14.21
N LYS A 509 27.28 50.42 -13.79
CA LYS A 509 27.46 51.88 -13.82
C LYS A 509 27.45 52.42 -12.39
N PHE A 510 28.46 53.19 -12.03
CA PHE A 510 28.51 53.89 -10.75
C PHE A 510 27.80 55.25 -10.88
N LEU A 511 26.81 55.48 -10.02
CA LEU A 511 25.93 56.65 -10.00
C LEU A 511 26.02 57.28 -8.60
N GLY A 512 27.11 58.00 -8.35
CA GLY A 512 27.37 58.66 -7.06
C GLY A 512 27.57 57.67 -5.90
N ALA A 513 26.61 57.65 -4.96
CA ALA A 513 26.58 56.71 -3.83
C ALA A 513 26.06 55.32 -4.22
N ASN A 514 25.39 55.19 -5.37
CA ASN A 514 24.77 53.95 -5.81
C ASN A 514 25.53 53.32 -6.98
N LYS A 515 25.37 52.02 -7.17
CA LYS A 515 25.74 51.29 -8.40
C LYS A 515 24.46 50.76 -9.05
N LYS A 516 24.35 50.91 -10.37
CA LYS A 516 23.29 50.30 -11.20
C LYS A 516 23.91 49.16 -12.00
N GLN A 517 23.44 47.94 -11.76
CA GLN A 517 23.83 46.76 -12.53
C GLN A 517 22.71 46.39 -13.49
N THR A 518 23.05 46.23 -14.77
CA THR A 518 22.14 45.73 -15.79
C THR A 518 22.49 44.29 -16.11
N PHE A 519 21.48 43.42 -16.10
CA PHE A 519 21.60 42.01 -16.44
C PHE A 519 20.76 41.76 -17.68
N THR A 520 21.38 41.15 -18.69
CA THR A 520 20.68 40.71 -19.91
C THR A 520 20.88 39.21 -20.07
N TYR A 521 19.79 38.48 -20.23
CA TYR A 521 19.78 37.04 -20.47
C TYR A 521 19.13 36.75 -21.82
N GLU A 522 19.70 35.81 -22.57
CA GLU A 522 19.08 35.20 -23.74
C GLU A 522 18.61 33.80 -23.38
N ILE A 523 17.32 33.54 -23.61
CA ILE A 523 16.70 32.23 -23.48
C ILE A 523 16.48 31.70 -24.89
N THR A 524 17.13 30.59 -25.24
CA THR A 524 16.93 29.93 -26.54
C THR A 524 16.11 28.67 -26.33
N VAL A 525 15.06 28.48 -27.12
CA VAL A 525 14.23 27.28 -27.14
C VAL A 525 14.28 26.66 -28.53
N ARG A 526 14.61 25.37 -28.60
CA ARG A 526 14.68 24.60 -29.86
C ARG A 526 13.81 23.35 -29.79
N ASN A 527 12.94 23.18 -30.77
CA ASN A 527 12.13 21.97 -30.92
C ASN A 527 12.84 20.94 -31.83
N ASN A 528 13.42 19.87 -31.27
CA ASN A 528 13.99 18.76 -32.06
C ASN A 528 13.00 17.60 -32.27
N LYS A 529 11.71 17.78 -31.95
CA LYS A 529 10.68 16.78 -32.22
C LYS A 529 10.20 16.87 -33.66
N LYS A 530 9.51 15.82 -34.10
CA LYS A 530 8.85 15.76 -35.43
C LYS A 530 7.49 16.46 -35.46
N GLU A 531 6.99 16.86 -34.28
CA GLU A 531 5.68 17.45 -34.07
C GLU A 531 5.81 18.89 -33.58
N ALA A 532 4.77 19.69 -33.77
CA ALA A 532 4.71 21.03 -33.20
C ALA A 532 4.62 20.96 -31.67
N VAL A 533 5.28 21.89 -30.99
CA VAL A 533 5.31 21.99 -29.52
C VAL A 533 4.56 23.25 -29.09
N GLN A 534 3.50 23.06 -28.30
CA GLN A 534 2.88 24.13 -27.54
C GLN A 534 3.56 24.20 -26.17
N MET A 535 4.07 25.37 -25.81
CA MET A 535 4.87 25.56 -24.61
C MET A 535 4.42 26.77 -23.80
N GLU A 536 4.53 26.67 -22.48
CA GLU A 536 4.54 27.77 -21.53
C GLU A 536 5.96 27.92 -20.96
N LEU A 537 6.63 29.00 -21.34
CA LEU A 537 7.98 29.34 -20.90
C LEU A 537 7.86 30.44 -19.84
N ARG A 538 8.50 30.25 -18.68
CA ARG A 538 8.54 31.26 -17.62
C ARG A 538 9.96 31.61 -17.20
N ASP A 539 10.17 32.86 -16.86
CA ASP A 539 11.36 33.36 -16.17
C ASP A 539 10.93 34.40 -15.14
N GLN A 540 11.86 35.00 -14.42
CA GLN A 540 11.56 35.99 -13.40
C GLN A 540 12.69 37.01 -13.28
N TYR A 541 12.32 38.28 -13.13
CA TYR A 541 13.22 39.33 -12.67
C TYR A 541 13.01 39.59 -11.17
N PRO A 542 14.05 40.03 -10.42
CA PRO A 542 13.93 40.20 -8.98
C PRO A 542 12.99 41.35 -8.60
N LEU A 543 12.42 41.29 -7.40
CA LEU A 543 11.69 42.40 -6.77
C LEU A 543 12.36 42.78 -5.45
N SER A 544 12.17 44.03 -5.03
CA SER A 544 12.70 44.53 -3.76
C SER A 544 11.59 45.05 -2.86
N THR A 545 11.63 44.67 -1.59
CA THR A 545 10.85 45.29 -0.50
C THR A 545 11.65 46.37 0.24
N ASN A 546 12.94 46.50 -0.06
CA ASN A 546 13.81 47.51 0.52
C ASN A 546 13.79 48.77 -0.35
N LYS A 547 13.48 49.92 0.28
CA LYS A 547 13.41 51.24 -0.37
C LYS A 547 14.75 51.68 -0.96
N ASP A 548 15.87 51.13 -0.49
CA ASP A 548 17.21 51.46 -0.98
C ASP A 548 17.61 50.68 -2.25
N ILE A 549 16.79 49.73 -2.70
CA ILE A 549 17.04 48.92 -3.90
C ILE A 549 15.93 49.17 -4.90
N GLU A 550 16.30 49.70 -6.06
CA GLU A 550 15.41 50.01 -7.17
C GLU A 550 15.61 48.97 -8.27
N VAL A 551 14.55 48.25 -8.65
CA VAL A 551 14.56 47.27 -9.73
C VAL A 551 13.70 47.74 -10.88
N GLU A 552 14.23 47.68 -12.10
CA GLU A 552 13.57 48.13 -13.32
C GLU A 552 13.68 47.05 -14.40
N LEU A 553 12.56 46.58 -14.93
CA LEU A 553 12.51 45.69 -16.09
C LEU A 553 12.73 46.53 -17.36
N LEU A 554 13.76 46.21 -18.14
CA LEU A 554 14.17 46.96 -19.33
C LEU A 554 13.71 46.31 -20.64
N GLN A 555 13.66 44.98 -20.69
CA GLN A 555 13.27 44.22 -21.88
C GLN A 555 12.61 42.90 -21.48
N SER A 556 11.49 42.56 -22.12
CA SER A 556 10.70 41.34 -21.84
C SER A 556 10.35 40.52 -23.09
N ASP A 557 10.71 40.96 -24.29
CA ASP A 557 10.44 40.27 -25.56
C ASP A 557 9.02 39.68 -25.67
N GLY A 558 8.02 40.50 -25.35
CA GLY A 558 6.61 40.13 -25.50
C GLY A 558 6.06 39.19 -24.42
N ALA A 559 6.76 39.00 -23.30
CA ALA A 559 6.21 38.27 -22.14
C ALA A 559 4.99 38.99 -21.56
N ALA A 560 4.02 38.21 -21.10
CA ALA A 560 3.06 38.66 -20.12
C ALA A 560 3.78 38.84 -18.77
N VAL A 561 3.78 40.05 -18.24
CA VAL A 561 4.52 40.44 -17.03
C VAL A 561 3.55 40.51 -15.84
N ASN A 562 3.89 39.82 -14.75
CA ASN A 562 3.28 40.04 -13.45
C ASN A 562 4.25 40.88 -12.61
N GLU A 563 3.93 42.16 -12.39
CA GLU A 563 4.78 43.12 -11.68
C GLU A 563 4.85 42.86 -10.16
N GLU A 564 3.82 42.24 -9.57
CA GLU A 564 3.77 41.91 -8.14
C GLU A 564 4.68 40.74 -7.78
N THR A 565 4.87 39.81 -8.72
CA THR A 565 5.71 38.62 -8.52
C THR A 565 7.01 38.67 -9.32
N GLY A 566 7.16 39.59 -10.27
CA GLY A 566 8.30 39.71 -11.19
C GLY A 566 8.35 38.62 -12.27
N ILE A 567 7.25 37.90 -12.50
CA ILE A 567 7.22 36.72 -13.37
C ILE A 567 6.97 37.15 -14.81
N LEU A 568 7.73 36.56 -15.74
CA LEU A 568 7.61 36.72 -17.18
C LEU A 568 7.09 35.42 -17.80
N THR A 569 6.03 35.48 -18.60
CA THR A 569 5.43 34.29 -19.23
C THR A 569 5.31 34.46 -20.74
N TRP A 570 5.85 33.50 -21.51
CA TRP A 570 5.65 33.37 -22.95
C TRP A 570 4.89 32.07 -23.25
N LYS A 571 4.04 32.07 -24.27
CA LYS A 571 3.31 30.87 -24.73
C LYS A 571 3.64 30.50 -26.18
N PRO A 572 4.89 30.13 -26.50
CA PRO A 572 5.25 29.89 -27.89
C PRO A 572 4.70 28.57 -28.42
N GLN A 573 4.28 28.62 -29.68
CA GLN A 573 4.11 27.47 -30.53
C GLN A 573 5.35 27.33 -31.42
N LEU A 574 6.00 26.17 -31.40
CA LEU A 574 7.23 25.87 -32.13
C LEU A 574 6.98 24.76 -33.15
N ALA A 575 7.19 25.04 -34.43
CA ALA A 575 7.19 24.02 -35.47
C ALA A 575 8.37 23.04 -35.30
N PRO A 576 8.33 21.84 -35.93
CA PRO A 576 9.46 20.92 -35.94
C PRO A 576 10.75 21.58 -36.42
N GLY A 577 11.83 21.48 -35.64
CA GLY A 577 13.13 22.09 -35.95
C GLY A 577 13.24 23.59 -35.64
N GLU A 578 12.16 24.27 -35.26
CA GLU A 578 12.16 25.72 -35.03
C GLU A 578 12.98 26.11 -33.79
N ILE A 579 13.64 27.26 -33.88
CA ILE A 579 14.39 27.89 -32.79
C ILE A 579 13.80 29.28 -32.53
N LYS A 580 13.44 29.56 -31.28
CA LYS A 580 13.06 30.91 -30.83
C LYS A 580 14.00 31.40 -29.74
N LYS A 581 14.25 32.71 -29.74
CA LYS A 581 15.09 33.39 -28.76
C LYS A 581 14.28 34.48 -28.08
N TYR A 582 14.44 34.59 -26.76
CA TYR A 582 13.83 35.62 -25.93
C TYR A 582 14.91 36.31 -25.13
N ARG A 583 14.93 37.63 -25.16
CA ARG A 583 15.84 38.46 -24.40
C ARG A 583 15.10 39.11 -23.23
N VAL A 584 15.67 38.92 -22.05
CA VAL A 584 15.20 39.54 -20.81
C VAL A 584 16.30 40.44 -20.29
N SER A 585 16.00 41.71 -20.10
CA SER A 585 16.91 42.67 -19.48
C SER A 585 16.25 43.35 -18.31
N TYR A 586 16.95 43.43 -17.19
CA TYR A 586 16.53 44.21 -16.02
C TYR A 586 17.73 44.88 -15.38
N SER A 587 17.47 45.90 -14.59
CA SER A 587 18.50 46.60 -13.84
C SER A 587 18.16 46.68 -12.36
N VAL A 588 19.21 46.61 -11.53
CA VAL A 588 19.14 46.71 -10.09
C VAL A 588 20.08 47.83 -9.66
N LYS A 589 19.53 48.86 -9.02
CA LYS A 589 20.27 50.00 -8.49
C LYS A 589 20.23 49.98 -6.97
N TYR A 590 21.40 50.07 -6.35
CA TYR A 590 21.55 49.91 -4.91
C TYR A 590 22.85 50.57 -4.39
N PRO A 591 23.01 50.80 -3.07
CA PRO A 591 24.20 51.43 -2.49
C PRO A 591 25.48 50.66 -2.79
N LYS A 592 26.54 51.37 -3.15
CA LYS A 592 27.79 50.75 -3.64
C LYS A 592 28.56 49.98 -2.57
N ASP A 593 28.36 50.33 -1.30
CA ASP A 593 28.95 49.72 -0.10
C ASP A 593 28.23 48.43 0.35
N LYS A 594 27.10 48.10 -0.29
CA LYS A 594 26.32 46.89 0.01
C LYS A 594 26.55 45.81 -1.04
N SER A 595 26.42 44.55 -0.61
CA SER A 595 26.45 43.36 -1.46
C SER A 595 25.05 42.77 -1.54
N LEU A 596 24.59 42.46 -2.75
CA LEU A 596 23.33 41.77 -2.99
C LEU A 596 23.58 40.35 -3.46
N ASN A 597 22.70 39.43 -3.08
CA ASN A 597 22.65 38.08 -3.63
C ASN A 597 21.76 38.12 -4.88
N LEU A 598 22.37 38.21 -6.07
CA LEU A 598 21.70 38.43 -7.37
C LEU A 598 21.83 37.24 -8.30
#